data_AF-A0A398AQP3-F1
#
_entry.id   AF-A0A398AQP3-F1
#
_cell.length_a   1.000
_cell.length_b   1.000
_cell.length_c   1.000
_cell.angle_alpha   90.00
_cell.angle_beta   90.00
_cell.angle_gamma   90.00
#
_symmetry.space_group_name_H-M   'P 1'
#
loop_
_entity.id
_entity.type
_entity.pdbx_description
1 polymer ?
#
loop_
_entity_poly.entity_id
_entity_poly.type
_entity_poly.pdbx_seq_one_letter_code
_entity_poly.pdbx_strand_id
1 'polypeptide(L)'
;MNCSIRFSCSALPPDIILKIGSYLEVTDLCALSSCSRFWRELCGSDILWEPLFKERWPVLSTFDGDNTLFPDAQTDETSQVEGEWRRVYVMQHMEMASRASEVIAFVTEWPAALSLEASEYLHAVETMSSMRLGFQDVELFLFKPNLSVLLNLVGLIYCIKHLKPREQVLEAMRRCGVSEQLVWVKWLTLGRWSRGRRMRDETVSRQVSLADVVTGKEETVLRVLQRGVVHEVLRVCISTVDLVCTPCTSSTIRNY
;
A
#
# COMPACT_ATOMS: atom_id res chain seq x y z
N MET A 1 -49.26 -30.65 -7.53
CA MET A 1 -47.96 -31.21 -7.12
C MET A 1 -46.90 -30.17 -7.44
N ASN A 2 -46.46 -29.40 -6.44
CA ASN A 2 -45.40 -28.40 -6.63
C ASN A 2 -44.05 -29.07 -6.40
N CYS A 3 -43.37 -29.44 -7.48
CA CYS A 3 -41.95 -29.78 -7.44
C CYS A 3 -41.13 -28.50 -7.28
N SER A 4 -40.99 -28.03 -6.04
CA SER A 4 -39.92 -27.08 -5.73
C SER A 4 -38.60 -27.85 -5.77
N ILE A 5 -37.90 -27.79 -6.89
CA ILE A 5 -36.52 -28.28 -6.99
C ILE A 5 -35.69 -27.40 -6.06
N ARG A 6 -35.43 -27.89 -4.84
CA ARG A 6 -34.45 -27.29 -3.94
C ARG A 6 -33.07 -27.64 -4.48
N PHE A 7 -32.52 -26.78 -5.33
CA PHE A 7 -31.10 -26.83 -5.64
C PHE A 7 -30.34 -26.44 -4.39
N SER A 8 -29.80 -27.44 -3.69
CA SER A 8 -28.77 -27.19 -2.70
C SER A 8 -27.44 -27.14 -3.44
N CYS A 9 -26.70 -26.04 -3.36
CA CYS A 9 -25.36 -25.96 -3.96
C CYS A 9 -24.40 -27.02 -3.38
N SER A 10 -24.70 -27.58 -2.21
CA SER A 10 -23.99 -28.73 -1.63
C SER A 10 -24.26 -30.07 -2.35
N ALA A 11 -25.17 -30.10 -3.33
CA ALA A 11 -25.45 -31.28 -4.16
C ALA A 11 -24.65 -31.26 -5.48
N LEU A 12 -23.85 -30.22 -5.71
CA LEU A 12 -22.95 -30.16 -6.86
C LEU A 12 -21.75 -31.11 -6.65
N PRO A 13 -21.17 -31.66 -7.73
CA PRO A 13 -19.91 -32.38 -7.68
C PRO A 13 -18.78 -31.55 -7.03
N PRO A 14 -17.94 -32.14 -6.15
CA PRO A 14 -16.91 -31.40 -5.41
C PRO A 14 -15.93 -30.61 -6.29
N ASP A 15 -15.59 -31.13 -7.47
CA ASP A 15 -14.72 -30.51 -8.47
C ASP A 15 -15.30 -29.19 -9.01
N ILE A 16 -16.62 -29.15 -9.28
CA ILE A 16 -17.31 -27.93 -9.72
C ILE A 16 -17.29 -26.90 -8.60
N ILE A 17 -17.51 -27.32 -7.36
CA ILE A 17 -17.55 -26.40 -6.22
C ILE A 17 -16.15 -25.83 -5.93
N LEU A 18 -15.11 -26.65 -6.00
CA LEU A 18 -13.72 -26.17 -5.90
C LEU A 18 -13.41 -25.19 -7.03
N LYS A 19 -13.89 -25.47 -8.25
CA LYS A 19 -13.69 -24.55 -9.37
C LYS A 19 -14.39 -23.20 -9.15
N ILE A 20 -15.61 -23.20 -8.61
CA ILE A 20 -16.30 -21.97 -8.20
C ILE A 20 -15.48 -21.25 -7.11
N GLY A 21 -15.05 -21.97 -6.09
CA GLY A 21 -14.21 -21.44 -5.01
C GLY A 21 -12.92 -20.79 -5.51
N SER A 22 -12.29 -21.34 -6.55
CA SER A 22 -11.04 -20.80 -7.12
C SER A 22 -11.20 -19.44 -7.81
N TYR A 23 -12.44 -19.01 -8.11
CA TYR A 23 -12.73 -17.70 -8.68
C TYR A 23 -13.14 -16.65 -7.64
N LEU A 24 -13.26 -17.05 -6.37
CA LEU A 24 -13.68 -16.17 -5.30
C LEU A 24 -12.48 -15.45 -4.66
N GLU A 25 -12.69 -14.19 -4.29
CA GLU A 25 -11.74 -13.47 -3.45
C GLU A 25 -11.72 -14.05 -2.02
N VAL A 26 -10.65 -13.75 -1.28
CA VAL A 26 -10.48 -14.28 0.10
C VAL A 26 -11.63 -13.87 1.01
N THR A 27 -12.18 -12.67 0.82
CA THR A 27 -13.35 -12.15 1.55
C THR A 27 -14.59 -13.00 1.30
N ASP A 28 -14.86 -13.33 0.04
CA ASP A 28 -16.00 -14.16 -0.37
C ASP A 28 -15.83 -15.61 0.07
N LEU A 29 -14.61 -16.15 0.03
CA LEU A 29 -14.30 -17.46 0.59
C LEU A 29 -14.54 -17.51 2.11
N CYS A 30 -14.13 -16.46 2.83
CA CYS A 30 -14.41 -16.36 4.26
C CYS A 30 -15.91 -16.29 4.54
N ALA A 31 -16.66 -15.51 3.77
CA ALA A 31 -18.12 -15.43 3.89
C ALA A 31 -18.79 -16.78 3.60
N LEU A 32 -18.39 -17.47 2.52
CA LEU A 32 -18.88 -18.78 2.14
C LEU A 32 -18.60 -19.84 3.22
N SER A 33 -17.39 -19.84 3.78
CA SER A 33 -17.00 -20.74 4.87
C SER A 33 -17.86 -20.59 6.13
N SER A 34 -18.50 -19.44 6.30
CA SER A 34 -19.38 -19.14 7.43
C SER A 34 -20.80 -19.67 7.23
N CYS A 35 -21.19 -20.04 6.01
CA CYS A 35 -22.56 -20.45 5.68
C CYS A 35 -22.93 -21.86 6.19
N SER A 36 -21.99 -22.82 6.21
CA SER A 36 -22.27 -24.18 6.69
C SER A 36 -20.98 -24.94 7.05
N ARG A 37 -21.09 -26.09 7.75
CA ARG A 37 -19.94 -26.97 8.01
C ARG A 37 -19.29 -27.49 6.72
N PHE A 38 -20.11 -27.88 5.75
CA PHE A 38 -19.65 -28.33 4.44
C PHE A 38 -18.80 -27.25 3.75
N TRP A 39 -19.31 -26.01 3.69
CA TRP A 39 -18.59 -24.89 3.08
C TRP A 39 -17.32 -24.52 3.86
N ARG A 40 -17.34 -24.67 5.19
CA ARG A 40 -16.17 -24.44 6.03
C ARG A 40 -15.03 -25.41 5.73
N GLU A 41 -15.35 -26.69 5.59
CA GLU A 41 -14.38 -27.73 5.24
C GLU A 41 -13.84 -27.51 3.82
N LEU A 42 -14.72 -27.23 2.86
CA LEU A 42 -14.33 -26.99 1.48
C LEU A 42 -13.46 -25.73 1.32
N CYS A 43 -13.87 -24.60 1.92
CA CYS A 43 -13.09 -23.35 1.90
C CYS A 43 -11.79 -23.49 2.71
N GLY A 44 -11.64 -24.54 3.52
CA GLY A 44 -10.39 -24.89 4.18
C GLY A 44 -9.43 -25.67 3.29
N SER A 45 -9.85 -26.11 2.10
CA SER A 45 -9.03 -26.91 1.19
C SER A 45 -7.87 -26.11 0.61
N ASP A 46 -6.67 -26.65 0.73
CA ASP A 46 -5.43 -26.07 0.25
C ASP A 46 -5.39 -25.76 -1.24
N ILE A 47 -6.14 -26.53 -2.05
CA ILE A 47 -6.31 -26.31 -3.50
C ILE A 47 -6.84 -24.90 -3.79
N LEU A 48 -7.59 -24.31 -2.86
CA LEU A 48 -8.10 -22.94 -2.98
C LEU A 48 -7.08 -21.90 -2.52
N TRP A 49 -6.25 -22.22 -1.53
CA TRP A 49 -5.33 -21.24 -0.90
C TRP A 49 -3.99 -21.11 -1.62
N GLU A 50 -3.48 -22.18 -2.23
CA GLU A 50 -2.24 -22.13 -2.99
C GLU A 50 -2.31 -21.12 -4.16
N PRO A 51 -3.34 -21.13 -5.04
CA PRO A 51 -3.43 -20.14 -6.13
C PRO A 51 -3.58 -18.71 -5.60
N LEU A 52 -4.38 -18.51 -4.54
CA LEU A 52 -4.56 -17.20 -3.91
C LEU A 52 -3.26 -16.65 -3.34
N PHE A 53 -2.46 -17.51 -2.71
CA PHE A 53 -1.13 -17.14 -2.22
C PHE A 53 -0.22 -16.72 -3.38
N LYS A 54 -0.17 -17.53 -4.45
CA LYS A 54 0.68 -17.29 -5.61
C LYS A 54 0.29 -16.04 -6.39
N GLU A 55 -1.00 -15.77 -6.50
CA GLU A 55 -1.52 -14.56 -7.14
C GLU A 55 -1.17 -13.31 -6.33
N ARG A 56 -1.32 -13.38 -5.00
CA ARG A 56 -1.08 -12.23 -4.11
C ARG A 56 0.39 -11.91 -3.92
N TRP A 57 1.26 -12.93 -3.77
CA TRP A 57 2.70 -12.75 -3.58
C TRP A 57 3.54 -13.56 -4.59
N PRO A 58 3.49 -13.23 -5.90
CA PRO A 58 4.17 -13.99 -6.95
C PRO A 58 5.69 -14.11 -6.75
N VAL A 59 6.29 -13.06 -6.17
CA VAL A 59 7.73 -13.01 -5.89
C VAL A 59 8.13 -14.08 -4.87
N LEU A 60 7.31 -14.31 -3.83
CA LEU A 60 7.61 -15.31 -2.80
C LEU A 60 7.37 -16.73 -3.31
N SER A 61 6.50 -16.90 -4.31
CA SER A 61 6.22 -18.19 -4.94
C SER A 61 7.29 -18.67 -5.90
N THR A 62 8.23 -17.80 -6.27
CA THR A 62 9.33 -18.13 -7.20
C THR A 62 10.62 -18.52 -6.47
N PHE A 63 10.75 -18.17 -5.18
CA PHE A 63 11.90 -18.50 -4.33
C PHE A 63 11.73 -19.88 -3.68
N ASP A 64 11.57 -20.93 -4.49
CA ASP A 64 11.54 -22.32 -4.04
C ASP A 64 12.96 -22.93 -3.87
N GLY A 65 13.99 -22.08 -3.73
CA GLY A 65 15.40 -22.49 -3.77
C GLY A 65 16.29 -22.02 -2.62
N ASP A 66 15.83 -21.16 -1.71
CA ASP A 66 16.67 -20.69 -0.60
C ASP A 66 15.81 -20.50 0.67
N ASN A 67 15.73 -21.57 1.46
CA ASN A 67 15.08 -21.64 2.77
C ASN A 67 15.79 -20.75 3.81
N THR A 68 15.67 -19.43 3.70
CA THR A 68 16.25 -18.50 4.69
C THR A 68 15.30 -17.42 5.19
N LEU A 69 14.04 -17.40 4.78
CA LEU A 69 13.09 -16.34 5.17
C LEU A 69 11.97 -16.75 6.13
N PHE A 70 11.90 -18.02 6.54
CA PHE A 70 10.99 -18.46 7.59
C PHE A 70 11.76 -18.68 8.90
N PRO A 71 11.33 -18.11 10.04
CA PRO A 71 11.91 -18.43 11.33
C PRO A 71 11.65 -19.91 11.65
N ASP A 72 12.75 -20.67 11.61
CA ASP A 72 13.01 -21.98 12.22
C ASP A 72 11.80 -22.67 12.88
N ALA A 73 11.00 -23.37 12.08
CA ALA A 73 10.29 -24.55 12.57
C ALA A 73 11.26 -25.71 12.39
N GLN A 74 12.08 -25.97 13.41
CA GLN A 74 12.85 -27.21 13.48
C GLN A 74 11.88 -28.37 13.34
N THR A 75 11.92 -29.07 12.21
CA THR A 75 11.61 -30.48 12.13
C THR A 75 12.24 -31.06 10.87
N ASP A 76 12.92 -32.18 11.09
CA ASP A 76 13.71 -32.95 10.13
C ASP A 76 12.99 -33.22 8.80
N GLU A 77 13.81 -33.22 7.75
CA GLU A 77 13.78 -34.13 6.60
C GLU A 77 12.42 -34.41 5.94
N THR A 78 12.25 -33.84 4.73
CA THR A 78 11.43 -34.40 3.62
C THR A 78 9.94 -34.61 3.90
N SER A 79 9.25 -33.62 4.46
CA SER A 79 7.78 -33.58 4.44
C SER A 79 7.25 -32.27 3.84
N GLN A 80 6.72 -32.45 2.64
CA GLN A 80 5.92 -31.54 1.84
C GLN A 80 5.14 -30.48 2.64
N VAL A 81 5.19 -29.22 2.19
CA VAL A 81 4.21 -28.15 2.51
C VAL A 81 2.83 -28.46 1.87
N GLU A 82 2.49 -29.74 1.71
CA GLU A 82 1.21 -30.20 1.19
C GLU A 82 0.23 -30.30 2.36
N GLY A 83 -0.57 -29.25 2.60
CA GLY A 83 -1.67 -29.31 3.56
C GLY A 83 -1.86 -28.08 4.47
N GLU A 84 -1.03 -27.03 4.35
CA GLU A 84 -1.15 -25.83 5.18
C GLU A 84 -1.13 -24.49 4.43
N TRP A 85 -1.45 -24.45 3.14
CA TRP A 85 -1.46 -23.19 2.36
C TRP A 85 -2.35 -22.11 2.99
N ARG A 86 -3.48 -22.50 3.58
CA ARG A 86 -4.33 -21.57 4.34
C ARG A 86 -3.58 -20.92 5.51
N ARG A 87 -2.82 -21.72 6.27
CA ARG A 87 -2.06 -21.23 7.43
C ARG A 87 -0.93 -20.31 6.97
N VAL A 88 -0.19 -20.72 5.95
CA VAL A 88 0.89 -19.92 5.34
C VAL A 88 0.35 -18.58 4.85
N TYR A 89 -0.79 -18.58 4.15
CA TYR A 89 -1.44 -17.37 3.70
C TYR A 89 -1.79 -16.43 4.85
N VAL A 90 -2.39 -16.95 5.93
CA VAL A 90 -2.76 -16.15 7.11
C VAL A 90 -1.51 -15.60 7.80
N MET A 91 -0.48 -16.41 7.99
CA MET A 91 0.78 -15.98 8.61
C MET A 91 1.45 -14.88 7.80
N GLN A 92 1.56 -15.05 6.48
CA GLN A 92 2.12 -14.03 5.60
C GLN A 92 1.29 -12.75 5.60
N HIS A 93 -0.05 -12.86 5.64
CA HIS A 93 -0.92 -11.70 5.73
C HIS A 93 -0.72 -10.93 7.04
N MET A 94 -0.57 -11.63 8.17
CA MET A 94 -0.28 -11.02 9.47
C MET A 94 1.09 -10.36 9.50
N GLU A 95 2.09 -10.96 8.87
CA GLU A 95 3.42 -10.36 8.71
C GLU A 95 3.35 -9.06 7.89
N MET A 96 2.62 -9.03 6.77
CA MET A 96 2.41 -7.81 5.99
C MET A 96 1.65 -6.75 6.79
N ALA A 97 0.66 -7.16 7.59
CA ALA A 97 -0.07 -6.27 8.48
C ALA A 97 0.84 -5.67 9.56
N SER A 98 1.77 -6.45 10.12
CA SER A 98 2.77 -5.99 11.10
C SER A 98 3.68 -4.94 10.47
N ARG A 99 4.27 -5.23 9.31
CA ARG A 99 5.12 -4.28 8.57
C ARG A 99 4.39 -2.99 8.23
N ALA A 100 3.15 -3.08 7.75
CA ALA A 100 2.34 -1.91 7.48
C ALA A 100 2.04 -1.10 8.76
N SER A 101 1.82 -1.79 9.89
CA SER A 101 1.60 -1.15 11.19
C SER A 101 2.84 -0.40 11.68
N GLU A 102 4.05 -0.91 11.44
CA GLU A 102 5.30 -0.19 11.74
C GLU A 102 5.42 1.10 10.94
N VAL A 103 5.08 1.08 9.65
CA VAL A 103 5.06 2.29 8.81
C VAL A 103 4.01 3.29 9.28
N ILE A 104 2.81 2.80 9.62
CA ILE A 104 1.74 3.63 10.16
C ILE A 104 2.19 4.28 11.48
N ALA A 105 2.73 3.47 12.40
CA ALA A 105 3.27 3.94 13.67
C ALA A 105 4.33 5.02 13.43
N PHE A 106 5.32 4.76 12.60
CA PHE A 106 6.39 5.72 12.27
C PHE A 106 5.85 7.06 11.77
N VAL A 107 4.86 7.07 10.86
CA VAL A 107 4.29 8.32 10.33
C VAL A 107 3.38 9.01 11.36
N THR A 108 2.71 8.24 12.23
CA THR A 108 1.85 8.79 13.31
C THR A 108 2.63 9.24 14.54
N GLU A 109 3.83 8.70 14.78
CA GLU A 109 4.72 9.01 15.89
C GLU A 109 5.25 10.44 15.84
N TRP A 110 5.06 11.15 14.73
CA TRP A 110 5.35 12.57 14.61
C TRP A 110 4.21 13.38 15.26
N PRO A 111 4.27 13.69 16.58
CA PRO A 111 3.10 14.00 17.40
C PRO A 111 2.57 15.43 17.21
N ALA A 112 3.17 16.20 16.29
CA ALA A 112 2.79 17.58 15.97
C ALA A 112 2.36 17.78 14.50
N ALA A 113 2.44 16.72 13.68
CA ALA A 113 2.55 16.83 12.24
C ALA A 113 1.18 16.76 11.54
N LEU A 114 0.46 17.87 11.60
CA LEU A 114 -0.35 18.28 10.45
C LEU A 114 0.50 18.35 9.16
N SER A 115 1.83 18.14 9.22
CA SER A 115 2.77 18.18 8.11
C SER A 115 3.99 17.23 8.21
N LEU A 116 4.41 16.61 7.11
CA LEU A 116 5.67 15.85 6.97
C LEU A 116 6.61 16.53 5.96
N GLU A 117 7.92 16.44 6.13
CA GLU A 117 8.89 16.85 5.10
C GLU A 117 9.27 15.69 4.18
N ALA A 118 9.96 16.03 3.08
CA ALA A 118 10.47 15.06 2.11
C ALA A 118 11.33 13.97 2.72
N SER A 119 12.19 14.30 3.68
CA SER A 119 13.03 13.30 4.34
C SER A 119 12.20 12.21 5.00
N GLU A 120 11.13 12.57 5.71
CA GLU A 120 10.35 11.60 6.50
C GLU A 120 9.43 10.77 5.61
N TYR A 121 8.68 11.39 4.70
CA TYR A 121 7.75 10.63 3.87
C TYR A 121 8.48 9.79 2.81
N LEU A 122 9.60 10.25 2.26
CA LEU A 122 10.41 9.43 1.34
C LEU A 122 11.10 8.30 2.08
N HIS A 123 11.56 8.52 3.31
CA HIS A 123 12.07 7.43 4.15
C HIS A 123 10.99 6.36 4.38
N ALA A 124 9.74 6.75 4.67
CA ALA A 124 8.64 5.80 4.78
C ALA A 124 8.41 5.01 3.47
N VAL A 125 8.46 5.67 2.31
CA VAL A 125 8.34 5.02 0.99
C VAL A 125 9.45 3.99 0.76
N GLU A 126 10.71 4.32 1.10
CA GLU A 126 11.83 3.38 0.97
C GLU A 126 11.75 2.22 1.98
N THR A 127 11.31 2.50 3.21
CA THR A 127 11.04 1.45 4.21
C THR A 127 9.96 0.49 3.75
N MET A 128 8.89 0.98 3.11
CA MET A 128 7.87 0.11 2.52
C MET A 128 8.43 -0.78 1.40
N SER A 129 9.36 -0.23 0.61
CA SER A 129 10.07 -0.96 -0.44
C SER A 129 10.95 -2.07 0.12
N SER A 130 11.73 -1.79 1.17
CA SER A 130 12.59 -2.77 1.83
C SER A 130 11.78 -3.87 2.54
N MET A 131 10.61 -3.51 3.09
CA MET A 131 9.63 -4.43 3.67
C MET A 131 8.85 -5.25 2.64
N ARG A 132 9.03 -4.99 1.34
CA ARG A 132 8.39 -5.70 0.21
C ARG A 132 6.86 -5.70 0.26
N LEU A 133 6.24 -4.58 0.67
CA LEU A 133 4.78 -4.44 0.69
C LEU A 133 4.20 -4.53 -0.73
N GLY A 134 3.24 -5.42 -0.95
CA GLY A 134 2.55 -5.54 -2.23
C GLY A 134 1.51 -4.43 -2.43
N PHE A 135 1.01 -4.30 -3.66
CA PHE A 135 -0.07 -3.35 -3.97
C PHE A 135 -1.34 -3.62 -3.15
N GLN A 136 -1.75 -4.88 -3.05
CA GLN A 136 -2.90 -5.27 -2.23
C GLN A 136 -2.67 -4.97 -0.74
N ASP A 137 -1.42 -5.03 -0.25
CA ASP A 137 -1.13 -4.68 1.14
C ASP A 137 -1.30 -3.17 1.38
N VAL A 138 -0.84 -2.33 0.45
CA VAL A 138 -1.06 -0.87 0.50
C VAL A 138 -2.54 -0.53 0.45
N GLU A 139 -3.28 -1.18 -0.45
CA GLU A 139 -4.72 -1.01 -0.58
C GLU A 139 -5.47 -1.41 0.70
N LEU A 140 -5.11 -2.55 1.30
CA LEU A 140 -5.78 -3.07 2.50
C LEU A 140 -5.39 -2.34 3.77
N PHE A 141 -4.16 -1.86 3.90
CA PHE A 141 -3.64 -1.33 5.17
C PHE A 141 -3.48 0.19 5.16
N LEU A 142 -3.09 0.80 4.05
CA LEU A 142 -2.81 2.23 3.99
C LEU A 142 -3.98 3.02 3.41
N PHE A 143 -4.62 2.57 2.34
CA PHE A 143 -5.77 3.27 1.73
C PHE A 143 -7.04 3.09 2.55
N LYS A 144 -7.09 3.75 3.70
CA LYS A 144 -8.26 3.78 4.55
C LYS A 144 -8.71 5.20 4.87
N PRO A 145 -10.03 5.47 4.83
CA PRO A 145 -10.54 6.81 5.14
C PRO A 145 -10.34 7.22 6.60
N ASN A 146 -10.16 6.25 7.51
CA ASN A 146 -9.88 6.52 8.93
C ASN A 146 -8.40 6.78 9.23
N LEU A 147 -7.50 6.61 8.25
CA LEU A 147 -6.09 6.98 8.36
C LEU A 147 -5.88 8.41 7.88
N SER A 148 -4.72 8.99 8.21
CA SER A 148 -4.38 10.35 7.80
C SER A 148 -4.23 10.42 6.27
N VAL A 149 -4.61 11.56 5.68
CA VAL A 149 -4.40 11.81 4.23
C VAL A 149 -2.91 11.72 3.87
N LEU A 150 -2.03 12.04 4.81
CA LEU A 150 -0.58 11.92 4.64
C LEU A 150 -0.13 10.47 4.47
N LEU A 151 -0.69 9.54 5.25
CA LEU A 151 -0.47 8.09 5.08
C LEU A 151 -0.99 7.61 3.73
N ASN A 152 -2.19 8.05 3.34
CA ASN A 152 -2.76 7.75 2.03
C ASN A 152 -1.84 8.27 0.90
N LEU A 153 -1.25 9.45 1.06
CA LEU A 153 -0.29 10.03 0.11
C LEU A 153 1.03 9.24 0.06
N VAL A 154 1.57 8.80 1.20
CA VAL A 154 2.77 7.95 1.27
C VAL A 154 2.53 6.65 0.50
N GLY A 155 1.41 5.97 0.76
CA GLY A 155 1.02 4.77 0.03
C GLY A 155 0.87 5.03 -1.46
N LEU A 156 0.29 6.17 -1.84
CA LEU A 156 0.16 6.57 -3.24
C LEU A 156 1.52 6.75 -3.94
N ILE A 157 2.43 7.52 -3.33
CA ILE A 157 3.78 7.75 -3.88
C ILE A 157 4.51 6.41 -4.05
N TYR A 158 4.41 5.54 -3.05
CA TYR A 158 4.98 4.19 -3.11
C TYR A 158 4.42 3.37 -4.27
N CYS A 159 3.09 3.33 -4.43
CA CYS A 159 2.45 2.59 -5.52
C CYS A 159 2.90 3.06 -6.92
N ILE A 160 2.93 4.37 -7.15
CA ILE A 160 3.35 4.96 -8.43
C ILE A 160 4.84 4.67 -8.68
N LYS A 161 5.68 4.73 -7.64
CA LYS A 161 7.13 4.59 -7.77
C LYS A 161 7.59 3.13 -7.96
N HIS A 162 6.93 2.17 -7.29
CA HIS A 162 7.46 0.80 -7.16
C HIS A 162 6.54 -0.32 -7.64
N LEU A 163 5.22 -0.11 -7.77
CA LEU A 163 4.29 -1.24 -7.86
C LEU A 163 3.46 -1.30 -9.14
N LYS A 164 2.62 -0.30 -9.40
CA LYS A 164 1.55 -0.40 -10.41
C LYS A 164 1.38 0.88 -11.23
N PRO A 165 0.84 0.77 -12.47
CA PRO A 165 0.45 1.91 -13.27
C PRO A 165 -0.61 2.78 -12.59
N ARG A 166 -0.61 4.07 -12.91
CA ARG A 166 -1.45 5.10 -12.28
C ARG A 166 -2.94 4.78 -12.34
N GLU A 167 -3.41 4.11 -13.40
CA GLU A 167 -4.82 3.76 -13.61
C GLU A 167 -5.34 2.78 -12.55
N GLN A 168 -4.56 1.74 -12.24
CA GLN A 168 -4.94 0.73 -11.24
C GLN A 168 -4.94 1.33 -9.83
N VAL A 169 -3.98 2.22 -9.55
CA VAL A 169 -3.89 2.92 -8.26
C VAL A 169 -5.10 3.83 -8.07
N LEU A 170 -5.51 4.59 -9.10
CA LEU A 170 -6.67 5.47 -9.01
C LEU A 170 -7.96 4.69 -8.71
N GLU A 171 -8.15 3.54 -9.35
CA GLU A 171 -9.35 2.73 -9.14
C GLU A 171 -9.40 2.12 -7.73
N ALA A 172 -8.26 1.66 -7.21
CA ALA A 172 -8.14 1.26 -5.81
C ALA A 172 -8.49 2.39 -4.84
N MET A 173 -7.98 3.60 -5.07
CA MET A 173 -8.27 4.75 -4.21
C MET A 173 -9.75 5.15 -4.23
N ARG A 174 -10.42 5.03 -5.39
CA ARG A 174 -11.87 5.25 -5.50
C ARG A 174 -12.65 4.21 -4.71
N ARG A 175 -12.29 2.94 -4.84
CA ARG A 175 -12.93 1.84 -4.11
C ARG A 175 -12.76 1.98 -2.59
N CYS A 176 -11.59 2.44 -2.16
CA CYS A 176 -11.30 2.71 -0.75
C CYS A 176 -11.87 4.05 -0.25
N GLY A 177 -12.44 4.89 -1.11
CA GLY A 177 -13.03 6.18 -0.74
C GLY A 177 -12.01 7.24 -0.29
N VAL A 178 -10.76 7.15 -0.74
CA VAL A 178 -9.68 8.09 -0.39
C VAL A 178 -9.29 9.05 -1.51
N SER A 179 -9.81 8.87 -2.73
CA SER A 179 -9.41 9.65 -3.92
C SER A 179 -9.61 11.17 -3.78
N GLU A 180 -10.72 11.58 -3.14
CA GLU A 180 -11.11 13.00 -3.01
C GLU A 180 -10.46 13.69 -1.80
N GLN A 181 -9.63 12.98 -1.04
CA GLN A 181 -8.94 13.59 0.10
C GLN A 181 -7.95 14.64 -0.37
N LEU A 182 -7.94 15.79 0.31
CA LEU A 182 -7.11 16.94 -0.04
C LEU A 182 -5.84 16.99 0.81
N VAL A 183 -4.74 17.32 0.17
CA VAL A 183 -3.44 17.54 0.81
C VAL A 183 -2.82 18.83 0.30
N TRP A 184 -2.17 19.56 1.21
CA TRP A 184 -1.35 20.70 0.88
C TRP A 184 0.06 20.23 0.59
N VAL A 185 0.61 20.65 -0.54
CA VAL A 185 2.00 20.41 -0.91
C VAL A 185 2.68 21.75 -1.04
N LYS A 186 3.75 21.93 -0.27
CA LYS A 186 4.53 23.15 -0.23
C LYS A 186 5.97 22.84 -0.55
N TRP A 187 6.59 23.67 -1.38
CA TRP A 187 8.01 23.52 -1.66
C TRP A 187 8.70 24.85 -1.89
N LEU A 188 9.96 24.90 -1.52
CA LEU A 188 10.83 26.06 -1.69
C LEU A 188 11.71 25.84 -2.92
N THR A 189 11.54 26.67 -3.95
CA THR A 189 12.41 26.64 -5.12
C THR A 189 13.57 27.61 -5.00
N LEU A 190 14.74 27.17 -5.45
CA LEU A 190 15.94 27.99 -5.55
C LEU A 190 15.74 29.08 -6.60
N GLY A 191 15.98 30.34 -6.24
CA GLY A 191 15.90 31.46 -7.16
C GLY A 191 16.83 31.29 -8.36
N ARG A 192 16.27 31.34 -9.58
CA ARG A 192 17.03 31.18 -10.83
C ARG A 192 17.94 32.38 -11.07
N TRP A 193 19.09 32.14 -11.71
CA TRP A 193 19.93 33.22 -12.19
C TRP A 193 19.32 33.85 -13.43
N SER A 194 19.07 35.16 -13.40
CA SER A 194 18.59 35.91 -14.55
C SER A 194 19.30 37.26 -14.62
N ARG A 195 19.74 37.65 -15.82
CA ARG A 195 20.41 38.95 -16.06
C ARG A 195 21.56 39.25 -15.07
N GLY A 196 22.35 38.22 -14.73
CA GLY A 196 23.49 38.35 -13.81
C GLY A 196 23.15 38.52 -12.33
N ARG A 197 21.87 38.41 -11.93
CA ARG A 197 21.43 38.41 -10.53
C ARG A 197 20.69 37.12 -10.20
N ARG A 198 20.93 36.59 -9.01
CA ARG A 198 20.12 35.49 -8.47
C ARG A 198 18.76 36.06 -8.05
N MET A 199 17.68 35.48 -8.57
CA MET A 199 16.32 35.78 -8.10
C MET A 199 16.14 35.32 -6.65
N ARG A 200 15.10 35.81 -5.99
CA ARG A 200 14.75 35.33 -4.64
C ARG A 200 14.23 33.91 -4.71
N ASP A 201 14.40 33.19 -3.62
CA ASP A 201 13.78 31.88 -3.45
C ASP A 201 12.27 32.06 -3.34
N GLU A 202 11.52 31.15 -3.95
CA GLU A 202 10.06 31.21 -4.04
C GLU A 202 9.45 30.02 -3.30
N THR A 203 8.53 30.29 -2.38
CA THR A 203 7.72 29.26 -1.74
C THR A 203 6.44 29.06 -2.53
N VAL A 204 6.24 27.87 -3.06
CA VAL A 204 5.01 27.48 -3.75
C VAL A 204 4.15 26.66 -2.80
N SER A 205 2.85 26.96 -2.74
CA SER A 205 1.84 26.23 -1.98
C SER A 205 0.71 25.80 -2.93
N ARG A 206 0.38 24.52 -2.93
CA ARG A 206 -0.70 23.94 -3.74
C ARG A 206 -1.56 23.03 -2.90
N GLN A 207 -2.87 23.17 -3.01
CA GLN A 207 -3.82 22.17 -2.49
C GLN A 207 -4.22 21.26 -3.65
N VAL A 208 -4.09 19.95 -3.45
CA VAL A 208 -4.40 18.95 -4.48
C VAL A 208 -5.20 17.81 -3.87
N SER A 209 -6.10 17.22 -4.65
CA SER A 209 -6.68 15.93 -4.29
C SER A 209 -5.71 14.80 -4.61
N LEU A 210 -5.82 13.68 -3.91
CA LEU A 210 -5.03 12.50 -4.24
C LEU A 210 -5.30 12.01 -5.68
N ALA A 211 -6.55 12.12 -6.15
CA ALA A 211 -6.92 11.83 -7.53
C ALA A 211 -6.20 12.72 -8.55
N ASP A 212 -6.04 14.02 -8.28
CA ASP A 212 -5.34 14.95 -9.18
C ASP A 212 -3.83 14.66 -9.25
N VAL A 213 -3.25 14.20 -8.14
CA VAL A 213 -1.86 13.71 -8.08
C VAL A 213 -1.67 12.47 -8.96
N VAL A 214 -2.61 11.50 -8.90
CA VAL A 214 -2.52 10.27 -9.71
C VAL A 214 -2.77 10.54 -11.20
N THR A 215 -3.77 11.36 -11.52
CA THR A 215 -4.18 11.63 -12.91
C THR A 215 -3.21 12.53 -13.68
N GLY A 216 -2.19 13.09 -13.01
CA GLY A 216 -1.17 13.92 -13.66
C GLY A 216 -1.66 15.31 -14.05
N LYS A 217 -2.87 15.73 -13.61
CA LYS A 217 -3.34 17.12 -13.76
C LYS A 217 -2.36 18.11 -13.11
N GLU A 218 -1.72 17.68 -12.02
CA GLU A 218 -0.69 18.41 -11.28
C GLU A 218 0.68 17.71 -11.41
N GLU A 219 1.16 17.46 -12.65
CA GLU A 219 2.43 16.73 -12.89
C GLU A 219 3.66 17.41 -12.26
N THR A 220 3.61 18.72 -12.02
CA THR A 220 4.64 19.44 -11.24
C THR A 220 4.67 19.00 -9.79
N VAL A 221 3.49 18.87 -9.15
CA VAL A 221 3.38 18.45 -7.75
C VAL A 221 3.83 17.01 -7.61
N LEU A 222 3.40 16.12 -8.49
CA LEU A 222 3.84 14.73 -8.46
C LEU A 222 5.35 14.60 -8.62
N ARG A 223 5.98 15.35 -9.53
CA ARG A 223 7.45 15.36 -9.68
C ARG A 223 8.17 15.85 -8.43
N VAL A 224 7.63 16.88 -7.77
CA VAL A 224 8.18 17.40 -6.51
C VAL A 224 8.05 16.36 -5.39
N LEU A 225 6.89 15.70 -5.28
CA LEU A 225 6.65 14.65 -4.29
C LEU A 225 7.52 13.41 -4.50
N GLN A 226 7.73 12.98 -5.75
CA GLN A 226 8.55 11.79 -6.04
C GLN A 226 10.05 12.04 -5.86
N ARG A 227 10.52 13.25 -6.18
CA ARG A 227 11.95 13.60 -6.09
C ARG A 227 12.36 14.11 -4.72
N GLY A 228 11.47 14.80 -4.02
CA GLY A 228 11.79 15.52 -2.80
C GLY A 228 12.74 16.69 -3.05
N VAL A 229 13.77 16.79 -2.21
CA VAL A 229 14.78 17.85 -2.25
C VAL A 229 15.80 17.56 -3.37
N VAL A 230 15.96 18.51 -4.29
CA VAL A 230 16.91 18.45 -5.43
C VAL A 230 17.53 19.85 -5.64
N HIS A 231 18.54 19.99 -6.51
CA HIS A 231 19.24 21.28 -6.68
C HIS A 231 18.35 22.51 -6.91
N GLU A 232 17.16 22.34 -7.52
CA GLU A 232 16.18 23.42 -7.71
C GLU A 232 15.12 23.52 -6.60
N VAL A 233 14.94 22.48 -5.78
CA VAL A 233 13.91 22.39 -4.72
C VAL A 233 14.60 22.15 -3.38
N LEU A 234 14.66 23.17 -2.55
CA LEU A 234 15.38 23.17 -1.28
C LEU A 234 14.66 22.45 -0.14
N ARG A 235 13.32 22.45 -0.18
CA ARG A 235 12.49 21.84 0.87
C ARG A 235 11.14 21.48 0.27
N VAL A 236 10.58 20.35 0.71
CA VAL A 236 9.23 19.91 0.37
C VAL A 236 8.54 19.49 1.65
N CYS A 237 7.30 19.93 1.81
CA CYS A 237 6.47 19.62 2.97
C CYS A 237 5.05 19.32 2.50
N ILE A 238 4.46 18.25 3.03
CA ILE A 238 3.07 17.86 2.81
C ILE A 238 2.28 18.10 4.08
N SER A 239 1.06 18.62 4.01
CA SER A 239 0.26 18.93 5.19
C SER A 239 -1.25 18.74 4.99
N THR A 240 -1.98 18.49 6.06
CA THR A 240 -3.46 18.38 6.04
C THR A 240 -4.15 19.75 6.12
N VAL A 241 -3.44 20.78 6.58
CA VAL A 241 -3.90 22.17 6.66
C VAL A 241 -2.90 23.11 5.99
N ASP A 242 -3.37 24.30 5.63
CA ASP A 242 -2.55 25.36 5.04
C ASP A 242 -1.65 26.01 6.11
N LEU A 243 -0.56 25.34 6.50
CA LEU A 243 0.37 25.85 7.49
C LEU A 243 1.33 26.86 6.87
N VAL A 244 1.48 28.04 7.47
CA VAL A 244 2.56 28.96 7.08
C VAL A 244 3.88 28.21 7.19
N CYS A 245 4.59 28.01 6.07
CA CYS A 245 5.97 27.54 6.14
C CYS A 245 6.71 28.57 6.98
N THR A 246 7.12 28.21 8.19
CA THR A 246 8.00 29.06 8.99
C THR A 246 9.23 29.32 8.12
N PRO A 247 9.50 30.59 7.75
CA PRO A 247 10.75 30.91 7.07
C PRO A 247 11.86 30.48 8.03
N CYS A 248 12.81 29.69 7.54
CA CYS A 248 13.90 29.22 8.38
C CYS A 248 14.60 30.43 9.01
N THR A 249 14.61 30.49 10.33
CA THR A 249 15.76 31.07 11.01
C THR A 249 16.96 30.21 10.61
N SER A 250 17.87 30.85 9.89
CA SER A 250 19.10 30.27 9.36
C SER A 250 19.99 29.73 10.48
N SER A 251 19.81 28.46 10.83
CA SER A 251 20.80 27.64 11.54
C SER A 251 20.31 26.20 11.37
N THR A 252 20.67 25.48 10.32
CA THR A 252 21.93 24.75 10.30
C THR A 252 22.22 24.37 8.85
N ILE A 253 23.05 25.16 8.17
CA ILE A 253 23.81 24.64 7.03
C ILE A 253 24.83 23.69 7.66
N ARG A 254 24.53 22.38 7.69
CA ARG A 254 25.59 21.37 7.82
C ARG A 254 26.35 21.40 6.50
N ASN A 255 27.50 22.08 6.51
CA ASN A 255 28.50 21.93 5.47
C ASN A 255 29.05 20.51 5.56
N TYR A 256 28.95 19.79 4.44
CA TYR A 256 29.63 18.54 4.04
C TYR A 256 29.76 17.42 5.06
#